data_AF-A0A2M8PJC5-F1
#
_entry.id   AF-A0A2M8PJC5-F1
#
_cell.length_a   1.000
_cell.length_b   1.000
_cell.length_c   1.000
_cell.angle_alpha   90.00
_cell.angle_beta   90.00
_cell.angle_gamma   90.00
#
_symmetry.space_group_name_H-M   'P 1'
#
loop_
_entity.id
_entity.type
_entity.pdbx_description
1 polymer ?
#
loop_
_entity_poly.entity_id
_entity_poly.type
_entity_poly.pdbx_seq_one_letter_code
_entity_poly.pdbx_strand_id
1 'polypeptide(L)'
;GADLDIAPVHSAVKQCIKSVRKNYNAMMWLNQIKHKDDYTCEHSLRVAMLSIALGAALGLDEASLEELGVAAMLHDVGKIKVPAHILNKEGALNDAEYEEMKRHALYGR
;
A
#
# COMPACT_ATOMS: atom_id res chain seq x y z
N GLY A 1 31.66 -14.49 21.08
CA GLY A 1 30.52 -13.95 20.34
C GLY A 1 29.41 -13.77 21.32
N ALA A 2 28.85 -12.56 21.44
CA ALA A 2 27.73 -12.34 22.37
C ALA A 2 26.50 -13.10 21.85
N ASP A 3 25.83 -13.82 22.76
CA ASP A 3 24.52 -14.41 22.45
C ASP A 3 23.55 -13.30 22.04
N LEU A 4 22.89 -13.50 20.90
CA LEU A 4 21.84 -12.60 20.44
C LEU A 4 20.61 -12.81 21.32
N ASP A 5 20.22 -11.77 22.07
CA ASP A 5 18.96 -11.76 22.78
C ASP A 5 17.79 -11.69 21.77
N ILE A 6 17.08 -12.81 21.66
CA ILE A 6 15.93 -12.97 20.75
C ILE A 6 14.58 -12.63 21.41
N ALA A 7 14.54 -12.33 22.70
CA ALA A 7 13.29 -12.00 23.40
C ALA A 7 12.54 -10.81 22.78
N PRO A 8 13.20 -9.72 22.35
CA PRO A 8 12.53 -8.61 21.66
C PRO A 8 11.89 -9.04 20.33
N VAL A 9 12.56 -9.93 19.59
CA VAL A 9 12.06 -10.46 18.31
C VAL A 9 10.80 -11.28 18.53
N HIS A 10 10.80 -12.17 19.53
CA HIS A 10 9.62 -12.95 19.89
C HIS A 10 8.43 -12.06 20.27
N SER A 11 8.68 -10.99 21.02
CA SER A 11 7.63 -10.02 21.39
C SER A 11 7.04 -9.33 20.16
N ALA A 12 7.89 -8.83 19.25
CA ALA A 12 7.47 -8.18 18.01
C ALA A 12 6.66 -9.13 17.12
N VAL A 13 7.12 -10.37 16.93
CA VAL A 13 6.39 -11.40 16.15
C VAL A 13 5.01 -11.67 16.78
N LYS A 14 4.91 -11.73 18.11
CA LYS A 14 3.65 -11.96 18.83
C LYS A 14 2.65 -10.83 18.60
N GLN A 15 3.12 -9.58 18.58
CA GLN A 15 2.28 -8.41 18.25
C GLN A 15 1.84 -8.42 16.79
N CYS A 16 2.73 -8.81 15.87
CA CYS A 16 2.39 -9.01 14.46
C CYS A 16 1.27 -10.04 14.28
N ILE A 17 1.39 -11.22 14.90
CA ILE A 17 0.36 -12.28 14.84
C ILE A 17 -1.00 -11.75 15.32
N LYS A 18 -1.01 -10.98 16.42
CA LYS A 18 -2.25 -10.41 16.97
C LYS A 18 -2.88 -9.40 16.01
N SER A 19 -2.06 -8.58 15.36
CA SER A 19 -2.51 -7.55 14.40
C SER A 19 -3.02 -8.16 13.09
N VAL A 20 -2.35 -9.20 12.58
CA VAL A 20 -2.78 -9.96 11.40
C VAL A 20 -4.14 -10.60 11.64
N ARG A 21 -4.34 -11.24 12.80
CA ARG A 21 -5.63 -11.85 13.16
C ARG A 21 -6.75 -10.82 13.28
N LYS A 22 -6.48 -9.67 13.90
CA LYS A 22 -7.48 -8.60 14.08
C LYS A 22 -7.93 -8.00 12.75
N ASN A 23 -7.02 -7.90 11.78
CA ASN A 23 -7.27 -7.23 10.50
C ASN A 23 -7.37 -8.20 9.32
N TYR A 24 -7.67 -9.48 9.58
CA TYR A 24 -7.66 -10.56 8.59
C TYR A 24 -8.50 -10.25 7.35
N ASN A 25 -9.69 -9.66 7.54
CA ASN A 25 -10.56 -9.28 6.44
C ASN A 25 -9.92 -8.20 5.56
N ALA A 26 -9.36 -7.15 6.15
CA ALA A 26 -8.65 -6.10 5.40
C ALA A 26 -7.44 -6.67 4.63
N MET A 27 -6.71 -7.61 5.24
CA MET A 27 -5.63 -8.33 4.55
C MET A 27 -6.13 -9.20 3.39
N MET A 28 -7.31 -9.80 3.50
CA MET A 28 -7.93 -10.54 2.39
C MET A 28 -8.37 -9.62 1.25
N TRP A 29 -8.92 -8.44 1.54
CA TRP A 29 -9.22 -7.42 0.53
C TRP A 29 -7.96 -6.96 -0.21
N LEU A 30 -6.88 -6.71 0.54
CA LEU A 30 -5.56 -6.40 -0.02
C LEU A 30 -5.03 -7.54 -0.91
N ASN A 31 -5.18 -8.80 -0.48
CA ASN A 31 -4.77 -9.96 -1.28
C ASN A 31 -5.62 -10.15 -2.56
N GLN A 32 -6.91 -9.80 -2.54
CA GLN A 32 -7.75 -9.82 -3.73
C GLN A 32 -7.36 -8.73 -4.74
N ILE A 33 -6.95 -7.55 -4.27
CA ILE A 33 -6.36 -6.51 -5.13
C ILE A 33 -5.06 -7.03 -5.75
N LYS A 34 -4.21 -7.71 -4.96
CA LYS A 34 -2.97 -8.33 -5.44
C LYS A 34 -3.18 -9.33 -6.58
N HIS A 35 -4.24 -10.14 -6.54
CA HIS A 35 -4.52 -11.13 -7.60
C HIS A 35 -4.92 -10.54 -8.95
N LYS A 36 -5.26 -9.25 -9.02
CA LYS A 36 -5.59 -8.57 -10.27
C LYS A 36 -4.40 -7.80 -10.85
N ASP A 37 -3.40 -7.51 -10.01
CA ASP A 37 -2.18 -6.78 -10.33
C ASP A 37 -1.17 -6.97 -9.17
N ASP A 38 -0.18 -7.85 -9.36
CA ASP A 38 0.79 -8.24 -8.31
C ASP A 38 1.62 -7.05 -7.79
N TYR A 39 1.68 -5.95 -8.55
CA TYR A 39 2.46 -4.76 -8.22
C TYR A 39 1.77 -3.83 -7.21
N THR A 40 0.44 -3.72 -7.26
CA THR A 40 -0.25 -2.57 -6.68
C THR A 40 -0.48 -2.68 -5.16
N CYS A 41 -0.71 -3.87 -4.62
CA CYS A 41 -0.96 -4.01 -3.18
C CYS A 41 0.31 -3.85 -2.31
N GLU A 42 1.42 -4.48 -2.72
CA GLU A 42 2.71 -4.32 -2.01
C GLU A 42 3.23 -2.89 -2.16
N HIS A 43 3.04 -2.30 -3.34
CA HIS A 43 3.34 -0.89 -3.58
C HIS A 43 2.57 0.02 -2.63
N SER A 44 1.23 -0.05 -2.63
CA SER A 44 0.41 0.81 -1.77
C SER A 44 0.69 0.62 -0.29
N LEU A 45 0.96 -0.60 0.18
CA LEU A 45 1.34 -0.83 1.57
C LEU A 45 2.69 -0.18 1.91
N ARG A 46 3.70 -0.33 1.06
CA ARG A 46 5.00 0.33 1.25
C ARG A 46 4.88 1.84 1.25
N VAL A 47 4.11 2.40 0.32
CA VAL A 47 3.87 3.85 0.23
C VAL A 47 3.16 4.35 1.50
N ALA A 48 2.17 3.62 2.00
CA ALA A 48 1.50 3.97 3.26
C ALA A 48 2.44 3.95 4.46
N MET A 49 3.25 2.90 4.60
CA MET A 49 4.24 2.82 5.69
C MET A 49 5.26 3.96 5.64
N LEU A 50 5.79 4.27 4.46
CA LEU A 50 6.74 5.37 4.27
C LEU A 50 6.08 6.74 4.53
N SER A 51 4.84 6.92 4.11
CA SER A 51 4.08 8.16 4.31
C SER A 51 3.81 8.40 5.79
N ILE A 52 3.36 7.37 6.52
CA ILE A 52 3.16 7.44 7.98
C ILE A 52 4.49 7.73 8.69
N ALA A 53 5.58 7.05 8.33
CA ALA A 53 6.89 7.26 8.94
C ALA A 53 7.41 8.69 8.72
N LEU A 54 7.27 9.22 7.49
CA LEU A 54 7.62 10.60 7.18
C LEU A 54 6.74 11.59 7.95
N GLY A 55 5.43 11.34 7.99
CA GLY A 55 4.48 12.19 8.71
C GLY A 55 4.77 12.25 10.20
N ALA A 56 5.13 11.12 10.82
CA ALA A 56 5.50 11.04 12.22
C ALA A 56 6.79 11.82 12.50
N ALA A 57 7.77 11.73 11.59
CA ALA A 57 9.01 12.51 11.69
C ALA A 57 8.77 14.03 11.56
N LEU A 58 7.71 14.44 10.87
CA LEU A 58 7.27 15.83 10.75
C LEU A 58 6.38 16.30 11.91
N GLY A 59 6.05 15.41 12.86
CA GLY A 59 5.26 15.75 14.04
C GLY A 59 3.75 15.82 13.81
N LEU A 60 3.22 15.14 12.79
CA LEU A 60 1.77 14.99 12.61
C LEU A 60 1.15 14.22 13.77
N ASP A 61 -0.08 14.57 14.12
CA ASP A 61 -0.86 13.87 15.14
C ASP A 61 -1.40 12.52 14.64
N GLU A 62 -1.87 11.70 15.58
CA GLU A 62 -2.34 10.33 15.27
C GLU A 62 -3.48 10.31 14.25
N ALA A 63 -4.41 11.26 14.32
CA ALA A 63 -5.53 11.37 13.39
C ALA A 63 -5.04 11.67 11.96
N SER A 64 -4.10 12.60 11.82
CA SER A 64 -3.49 12.95 10.52
C SER A 64 -2.67 11.79 9.95
N LEU A 65 -1.97 11.03 10.81
CA LEU A 65 -1.24 9.84 10.39
C LEU A 65 -2.16 8.71 9.93
N GLU A 66 -3.31 8.54 10.58
CA GLU A 66 -4.34 7.59 10.15
C GLU A 66 -4.90 7.95 8.78
N GLU A 67 -5.31 9.21 8.58
CA GLU A 67 -5.79 9.70 7.28
C GLU A 67 -4.71 9.56 6.19
N LEU A 68 -3.47 9.93 6.49
CA LEU A 68 -2.35 9.80 5.56
C LEU A 68 -2.10 8.33 5.17
N GLY A 69 -2.16 7.42 6.13
CA GLY A 69 -2.05 5.99 5.90
C GLY A 69 -3.14 5.46 4.97
N VAL A 70 -4.39 5.83 5.24
CA VAL A 70 -5.54 5.43 4.41
C VAL A 70 -5.43 6.01 3.00
N ALA A 71 -5.12 7.31 2.88
CA ALA A 71 -4.94 7.98 1.59
C ALA A 71 -3.83 7.31 0.78
N ALA A 72 -2.70 7.00 1.40
CA ALA A 72 -1.58 6.33 0.74
C ALA A 72 -1.90 4.87 0.36
N MET A 73 -2.67 4.13 1.16
CA MET A 73 -3.10 2.78 0.79
C MET A 73 -4.04 2.77 -0.43
N LEU A 74 -4.87 3.81 -0.57
CA LEU A 74 -5.92 3.87 -1.58
C LEU A 74 -5.58 4.75 -2.79
N HIS A 75 -4.46 5.47 -2.78
CA HIS A 75 -4.13 6.49 -3.80
C HIS A 75 -4.22 5.98 -5.25
N ASP A 76 -3.87 4.71 -5.45
CA ASP A 76 -3.80 4.05 -6.76
C ASP A 76 -4.97 3.09 -7.04
N VAL A 77 -6.00 3.03 -6.17
CA VAL A 77 -7.11 2.07 -6.32
C VAL A 77 -7.82 2.20 -7.68
N GLY A 78 -7.85 3.41 -8.25
CA GLY A 78 -8.47 3.65 -9.55
C GLY A 78 -7.74 3.03 -10.74
N LYS A 79 -6.50 2.53 -10.57
CA LYS A 79 -5.78 1.76 -11.60
C LYS A 79 -6.55 0.50 -12.02
N ILE A 80 -7.42 -0.03 -11.15
CA ILE A 80 -8.31 -1.16 -11.47
C ILE A 80 -9.24 -0.91 -12.67
N LYS A 81 -9.50 0.37 -13.00
CA LYS A 81 -10.36 0.78 -14.12
C LYS A 81 -9.55 1.14 -15.38
N VAL A 82 -8.21 1.19 -15.30
CA VAL A 82 -7.34 1.43 -16.47
C VAL A 82 -7.27 0.14 -17.31
N PRO A 83 -7.41 0.21 -18.65
CA PRO A 83 -7.30 -0.97 -19.50
C PRO A 83 -5.96 -1.70 -19.33
N ALA A 84 -6.00 -3.04 -19.22
CA ALA A 84 -4.82 -3.85 -18.93
C ALA A 84 -3.67 -3.68 -19.94
N HIS A 85 -3.99 -3.44 -21.22
CA HIS A 85 -2.98 -3.21 -22.27
C HIS A 85 -2.26 -1.86 -22.14
N ILE A 86 -2.84 -0.91 -21.40
CA ILE A 86 -2.22 0.38 -21.04
C ILE A 86 -1.48 0.23 -19.72
N LEU A 87 -2.13 -0.38 -18.72
CA LEU A 87 -1.58 -0.58 -17.38
C LEU A 87 -0.28 -1.39 -17.39
N ASN A 88 -0.23 -2.46 -18.19
CA ASN A 88 0.88 -3.42 -18.25
C ASN A 88 1.74 -3.25 -19.51
N LYS A 89 1.69 -2.09 -20.18
CA LYS A 89 2.42 -1.88 -21.43
C LYS A 89 3.93 -1.94 -21.17
N GLU A 90 4.62 -2.86 -21.84
CA GLU A 90 6.08 -2.90 -21.87
C GLU A 90 6.59 -1.82 -22.84
N GLY A 91 6.96 -0.66 -22.30
CA GLY A 91 7.50 0.47 -23.07
C GLY A 91 6.80 1.79 -22.78
N ALA A 92 7.15 2.83 -23.55
CA ALA A 92 6.54 4.14 -23.38
C ALA A 92 5.05 4.11 -23.78
N LEU A 93 4.23 4.78 -22.96
CA LEU A 93 2.86 5.12 -23.34
C LEU A 93 2.90 6.18 -24.45
N ASN A 94 2.02 6.07 -25.44
CA ASN A 94 1.72 7.18 -26.34
C ASN A 94 0.87 8.23 -25.62
N ASP A 95 0.66 9.39 -26.25
CA ASP A 95 -0.08 10.50 -25.62
C ASP A 95 -1.49 10.09 -25.18
N ALA A 96 -2.24 9.35 -25.99
CA ALA A 96 -3.60 8.92 -25.65
C ALA A 96 -3.61 7.91 -24.49
N GLU A 97 -2.67 6.97 -24.48
CA GLU A 97 -2.49 6.00 -23.40
C GLU A 97 -2.07 6.68 -22.10
N TYR A 98 -1.23 7.71 -22.17
CA TYR A 98 -0.83 8.50 -21.02
C TYR A 98 -1.99 9.34 -20.45
N GLU A 99 -2.79 9.96 -21.33
CA GLU A 99 -4.03 10.63 -20.91
C GLU A 99 -4.98 9.67 -20.19
N GLU A 100 -5.15 8.45 -20.69
CA GLU A 100 -5.98 7.44 -20.04
C GLU A 100 -5.39 6.98 -18.70
N MET A 101 -4.07 6.75 -18.64
CA MET A 101 -3.38 6.38 -17.40
C MET A 101 -3.59 7.43 -16.31
N LYS A 102 -3.51 8.73 -16.61
CA LYS A 102 -3.72 9.81 -15.62
C LYS A 102 -5.11 9.79 -14.99
N ARG A 103 -6.10 9.21 -15.66
CA ARG A 103 -7.48 9.15 -15.15
C ARG A 103 -7.65 8.20 -13.97
N HIS A 104 -6.66 7.35 -13.64
CA HIS A 104 -6.72 6.48 -12.45
C HIS A 104 -7.01 7.27 -11.16
N ALA A 105 -6.47 8.48 -11.02
CA ALA A 105 -6.73 9.34 -9.86
C ALA A 105 -8.21 9.79 -9.75
N LEU A 106 -8.92 9.86 -10.89
CA LEU A 106 -10.36 10.16 -10.92
C LEU A 106 -11.20 8.90 -10.70
N TYR A 107 -10.68 7.74 -11.10
CA TYR A 107 -11.37 6.46 -11.03
C TYR A 107 -11.54 5.90 -9.62
N GLY A 108 -10.66 6.30 -8.68
CA GLY A 108 -10.68 5.89 -7.28
C GLY A 108 -11.60 6.70 -6.36
N ARG A 109 -12.42 7.60 -6.91
CA ARG A 109 -13.48 8.34 -6.19
C ARG A 109 -14.77 7.53 -6.09
#